data_AF-A0AAN8G486-F1
#
_entry.id   AF-A0AAN8G486-F1
#
_cell.length_a   1.000
_cell.length_b   1.000
_cell.length_c   1.000
_cell.angle_alpha   90.00
_cell.angle_beta   90.00
_cell.angle_gamma   90.00
#
_symmetry.space_group_name_H-M   'P 1'
#
loop_
_entity.id
_entity.type
_entity.pdbx_description
1 polymer ?
#
loop_
_entity_poly.entity_id
_entity_poly.type
_entity_poly.pdbx_seq_one_letter_code
_entity_poly.pdbx_strand_id
1 'polypeptide(L)'
;IFTMLTSTSDFTHLYFSYRWFLLDFKREMSYDCIFRVWETIWAASRTFTPHFPLFFALAMVTNYRDVIIANNMDFTDMIKFFNEMAERHDCVRLLTAARAHVKCLQGLVQHLR
;
A
#
# COMPACT_ATOMS: atom_id res chain seq x y z
N ILE A 1 2.04 12.63 4.40
CA ILE A 1 1.90 11.95 3.10
C ILE A 1 0.85 12.63 2.25
N PHE A 2 -0.46 12.52 2.51
CA PHE A 2 -1.47 13.18 1.66
C PHE A 2 -1.21 14.68 1.45
N THR A 3 -0.97 15.44 2.52
CA THR A 3 -0.60 16.87 2.42
C THR A 3 0.71 17.14 1.68
N MET A 4 1.68 16.21 1.71
CA MET A 4 2.92 16.27 0.92
C MET A 4 2.66 15.91 -0.55
N LEU A 5 1.72 15.01 -0.83
CA LEU A 5 1.33 14.63 -2.18
C LEU A 5 0.46 15.72 -2.85
N THR A 6 -0.21 16.57 -2.06
CA THR A 6 -1.08 17.65 -2.55
C THR A 6 -0.43 19.04 -2.49
N SER A 7 0.78 19.17 -1.94
CA SER A 7 1.49 20.46 -1.90
C SER A 7 1.98 20.90 -3.27
N THR A 8 2.23 19.93 -4.16
CA THR A 8 2.45 20.11 -5.59
C THR A 8 1.13 19.86 -6.29
N SER A 9 0.66 20.83 -7.07
CA SER A 9 -0.65 20.85 -7.75
C SER A 9 -0.85 19.78 -8.83
N ASP A 10 0.11 18.86 -8.99
CA ASP A 10 0.06 17.77 -9.94
C ASP A 10 -0.29 16.46 -9.22
N PHE A 11 -1.47 15.91 -9.47
CA PHE A 11 -1.90 14.60 -8.97
C PHE A 11 -1.07 13.41 -9.51
N THR A 12 0.01 13.70 -10.24
CA THR A 12 0.97 12.74 -10.81
C THR A 12 1.71 11.93 -9.74
N HIS A 13 1.66 12.36 -8.48
CA HIS A 13 2.43 11.77 -7.39
C HIS A 13 2.04 10.35 -6.96
N LEU A 14 0.92 9.79 -7.44
CA LEU A 14 0.54 8.39 -7.18
C LEU A 14 0.83 7.43 -8.34
N TYR A 15 1.34 7.93 -9.48
CA TYR A 15 1.65 7.07 -10.65
C TYR A 15 2.71 6.01 -10.35
N PHE A 16 3.56 6.21 -9.34
CA PHE A 16 4.52 5.16 -8.93
C PHE A 16 3.80 3.86 -8.55
N SER A 17 2.59 3.95 -7.99
CA SER A 17 1.79 2.79 -7.59
C SER A 17 1.05 2.14 -8.77
N TYR A 18 1.07 2.73 -9.97
CA TYR A 18 0.44 2.15 -11.16
C TYR A 18 0.97 0.75 -11.47
N ARG A 19 2.30 0.56 -11.36
CA ARG A 19 2.96 -0.74 -11.56
C ARG A 19 2.44 -1.79 -10.58
N TRP A 20 2.12 -1.40 -9.35
CA TRP A 20 1.67 -2.32 -8.31
C TRP A 20 0.34 -2.97 -8.71
N PHE A 21 -0.61 -2.17 -9.18
CA PHE A 21 -1.92 -2.69 -9.59
C PHE A 21 -1.86 -3.38 -10.95
N LEU A 22 -1.04 -2.90 -11.89
CA LEU A 22 -0.93 -3.50 -13.22
C LEU A 22 -0.36 -4.93 -13.18
N LEU A 23 0.53 -5.21 -12.23
CA LEU A 23 1.24 -6.48 -12.11
C LEU A 23 0.87 -7.25 -10.84
N ASP A 24 -0.27 -6.91 -10.22
CA ASP A 24 -0.76 -7.52 -8.98
C ASP A 24 0.33 -7.65 -7.90
N PHE A 25 1.16 -6.62 -7.71
CA PHE A 25 2.28 -6.57 -6.76
C PHE A 25 3.41 -7.60 -7.00
N LYS A 26 3.39 -8.36 -8.10
CA LYS A 26 4.36 -9.43 -8.39
C LYS A 26 5.82 -8.97 -8.45
N ARG A 27 6.03 -7.71 -8.85
CA ARG A 27 7.36 -7.08 -8.95
C ARG A 27 7.85 -6.50 -7.62
N GLU A 28 6.98 -6.38 -6.62
CA GLU A 28 7.31 -5.81 -5.32
C GLU A 28 7.62 -6.87 -4.27
N MET A 29 7.22 -8.13 -4.47
CA MET A 29 7.30 -9.18 -3.47
C MET A 29 8.12 -10.37 -3.98
N SER A 30 8.81 -11.04 -3.06
CA SER A 30 9.43 -12.34 -3.35
C SER A 30 8.37 -13.38 -3.70
N TYR A 31 8.77 -14.47 -4.37
CA TYR A 31 7.85 -15.54 -4.78
C TYR A 31 7.09 -16.15 -3.59
N ASP A 32 7.76 -16.42 -2.48
CA ASP A 32 7.10 -17.01 -1.31
C ASP A 32 6.07 -16.06 -0.68
N CYS A 33 6.35 -14.76 -0.70
CA CYS A 33 5.45 -13.75 -0.15
C CYS A 33 4.28 -13.45 -1.09
N ILE A 34 4.49 -13.39 -2.41
CA ILE A 34 3.44 -12.95 -3.34
C ILE A 34 2.24 -13.91 -3.37
N PHE A 35 2.47 -15.22 -3.30
CA PHE A 35 1.38 -16.19 -3.26
C PHE A 35 0.48 -15.96 -2.04
N ARG A 36 1.07 -15.75 -0.86
CA ARG A 36 0.31 -15.44 0.36
C ARG A 36 -0.48 -14.14 0.25
N VAL A 37 0.11 -13.13 -0.39
CA VAL A 37 -0.57 -11.84 -0.64
C VAL A 37 -1.77 -12.04 -1.55
N TRP A 38 -1.63 -12.77 -2.65
CA TRP A 38 -2.72 -13.08 -3.57
C TRP A 38 -3.83 -13.90 -2.93
N GLU A 39 -3.50 -14.98 -2.23
CA GLU A 39 -4.47 -15.79 -1.49
C GLU A 39 -5.26 -14.93 -0.49
N THR A 40 -4.57 -14.04 0.22
CA THR A 40 -5.21 -13.15 1.19
C THR A 40 -6.10 -12.11 0.50
N ILE A 41 -5.65 -11.52 -0.61
CA ILE A 41 -6.44 -10.57 -1.41
C ILE A 41 -7.71 -11.24 -1.93
N TRP A 42 -7.59 -12.43 -2.53
CA TRP A 42 -8.73 -13.17 -3.07
C TRP A 42 -9.72 -13.60 -2.00
N ALA A 43 -9.22 -14.08 -0.85
CA ALA A 43 -10.07 -14.40 0.29
C ALA A 43 -10.78 -13.14 0.83
N ALA A 44 -10.03 -12.05 1.05
CA ALA A 44 -10.56 -10.80 1.57
C ALA A 44 -11.56 -10.12 0.63
N SER A 45 -11.39 -10.28 -0.69
CA SER A 45 -12.33 -9.80 -1.70
C SER A 45 -13.71 -10.43 -1.56
N ARG A 46 -13.80 -11.66 -1.06
CA ARG A 46 -15.07 -12.37 -0.84
C ARG A 46 -15.68 -12.12 0.54
N THR A 47 -14.85 -11.82 1.54
CA THR A 47 -15.30 -11.73 2.94
C THR A 47 -15.47 -10.32 3.47
N PHE A 48 -14.65 -9.35 3.02
CA PHE A 48 -14.60 -8.00 3.60
C PHE A 48 -14.94 -6.91 2.58
N THR A 49 -14.19 -6.83 1.48
CA THR A 49 -14.32 -5.75 0.50
C THR A 49 -13.67 -6.12 -0.83
N PRO A 50 -14.31 -5.85 -1.99
CA PRO A 50 -13.71 -6.09 -3.30
C PRO A 50 -12.45 -5.24 -3.56
N HIS A 51 -12.23 -4.19 -2.76
CA HIS A 51 -11.12 -3.25 -2.94
C HIS A 51 -9.96 -3.48 -1.97
N PHE A 52 -9.79 -4.71 -1.45
CA PHE A 52 -8.68 -5.06 -0.56
C PHE A 52 -7.27 -4.71 -1.11
N PRO A 53 -6.98 -4.84 -2.43
CA PRO A 53 -5.70 -4.40 -3.00
C PRO A 53 -5.33 -2.94 -2.69
N LEU A 54 -6.32 -2.04 -2.58
CA LEU A 54 -6.08 -0.64 -2.24
C LEU A 54 -5.57 -0.48 -0.81
N PHE A 55 -6.13 -1.25 0.13
CA PHE A 55 -5.67 -1.26 1.53
C PHE A 55 -4.27 -1.86 1.66
N PHE A 56 -3.92 -2.82 0.80
CA PHE A 56 -2.56 -3.36 0.73
C PHE A 56 -1.55 -2.33 0.19
N ALA A 57 -1.88 -1.63 -0.89
CA ALA A 57 -1.05 -0.52 -1.39
C ALA A 57 -0.90 0.59 -0.33
N LEU A 58 -1.98 0.93 0.38
CA LEU A 58 -1.94 1.87 1.50
C LEU A 58 -1.03 1.35 2.64
N ALA A 59 -1.07 0.06 2.94
CA ALA A 59 -0.18 -0.55 3.92
C ALA A 59 1.30 -0.40 3.52
N MET A 60 1.63 -0.57 2.23
CA MET A 60 3.00 -0.34 1.75
C MET A 60 3.46 1.10 1.98
N VAL A 61 2.62 2.09 1.63
CA VAL A 61 2.96 3.51 1.80
C VAL A 61 3.03 3.91 3.28
N THR A 62 2.04 3.50 4.08
CA THR A 62 1.97 3.83 5.51
C THR A 62 3.10 3.19 6.32
N ASN A 63 3.55 1.99 5.93
CA ASN A 63 4.64 1.30 6.58
C ASN A 63 5.98 2.07 6.51
N TYR A 64 6.22 2.82 5.43
CA TYR A 64 7.43 3.62 5.25
C TYR A 64 7.19 5.12 5.49
N ARG A 65 6.04 5.49 6.07
CA ARG A 65 5.65 6.89 6.31
C ARG A 65 6.76 7.69 6.97
N ASP A 66 7.32 7.16 8.05
CA ASP A 66 8.27 7.92 8.87
C ASP A 66 9.59 8.10 8.14
N VAL A 67 10.00 7.13 7.32
CA VAL A 67 11.18 7.22 6.44
C VAL A 67 10.96 8.27 5.36
N ILE A 68 9.80 8.26 4.70
CA ILE A 68 9.45 9.20 3.63
C ILE A 68 9.45 10.64 4.17
N ILE A 69 8.84 10.86 5.35
CA ILE A 69 8.74 12.18 5.97
C ILE A 69 10.09 12.65 6.50
N ALA A 70 10.83 11.78 7.21
CA ALA A 70 12.12 12.15 7.80
C ALA A 70 13.18 12.51 6.76
N ASN A 71 13.14 11.86 5.59
CA ASN A 71 14.06 12.16 4.49
C ASN A 71 13.53 13.24 3.54
N ASN A 72 12.35 13.81 3.79
CA ASN A 72 11.68 14.78 2.91
C ASN A 72 11.67 14.32 1.44
N MET A 73 11.36 13.04 1.21
CA MET A 73 11.44 12.42 -0.12
C MET A 73 10.46 13.09 -1.09
N ASP A 74 10.96 13.48 -2.25
CA ASP A 74 10.11 13.90 -3.36
C ASP A 74 9.53 12.69 -4.12
N PHE A 75 8.77 12.94 -5.17
CA PHE A 75 8.17 11.88 -5.98
C PHE A 75 9.20 10.96 -6.65
N THR A 76 10.30 11.52 -7.14
CA THR A 76 11.37 10.77 -7.82
C THR A 76 12.08 9.87 -6.81
N ASP A 77 12.36 10.40 -5.62
CA ASP A 77 12.94 9.66 -4.50
C ASP A 77 12.03 8.52 -4.05
N MET A 78 10.71 8.77 -3.97
CA MET A 78 9.74 7.73 -3.64
C MET A 78 9.75 6.60 -4.67
N ILE A 79 9.76 6.91 -5.97
CA ILE A 79 9.87 5.90 -7.03
C ILE A 79 11.14 5.07 -6.86
N LYS A 80 12.28 5.74 -6.69
CA LYS A 80 13.58 5.07 -6.54
C LYS A 80 13.60 4.18 -5.29
N PHE A 81 13.13 4.70 -4.16
CA PHE A 81 13.04 3.98 -2.89
C PHE A 81 12.21 2.70 -3.02
N PHE A 82 10.99 2.78 -3.56
CA PHE A 82 10.15 1.59 -3.71
C PHE A 82 10.72 0.58 -4.73
N ASN A 83 11.36 1.06 -5.80
CA ASN A 83 12.07 0.18 -6.73
C ASN A 83 13.23 -0.57 -6.08
N GLU A 84 14.01 0.09 -5.22
CA GLU A 84 15.12 -0.52 -4.49
C GLU A 84 14.66 -1.48 -3.37
N MET A 85 13.45 -1.25 -2.85
CA MET A 85 12.81 -2.11 -1.85
C MET A 85 12.07 -3.31 -2.43
N ALA A 86 11.96 -3.41 -3.76
CA ALA A 86 11.35 -4.56 -4.43
C ALA A 86 11.92 -5.88 -3.89
N GLU A 87 11.03 -6.82 -3.61
CA GLU A 87 11.30 -8.15 -3.02
C GLU A 87 11.81 -8.14 -1.57
N ARG A 88 12.03 -6.97 -0.95
CA ARG A 88 12.52 -6.81 0.44
C ARG A 88 11.43 -6.42 1.44
N HIS A 89 10.19 -6.32 0.97
CA HIS A 89 9.05 -5.97 1.79
C HIS A 89 8.66 -7.11 2.74
N ASP A 90 8.42 -6.79 4.01
CA ASP A 90 7.85 -7.74 4.97
C ASP A 90 6.36 -7.96 4.68
N CYS A 91 6.05 -9.05 3.98
CA CYS A 91 4.69 -9.35 3.55
C CYS A 91 3.73 -9.60 4.73
N VAL A 92 4.19 -10.21 5.82
CA VAL A 92 3.33 -10.50 6.99
C VAL A 92 2.93 -9.21 7.69
N ARG A 93 3.89 -8.30 7.88
CA ARG A 93 3.62 -6.99 8.47
C ARG A 93 2.68 -6.16 7.60
N LEU A 94 2.89 -6.16 6.28
CA LEU A 94 2.02 -5.43 5.34
C LEU A 94 0.59 -5.97 5.31
N LEU A 95 0.40 -7.29 5.30
CA LEU A 95 -0.94 -7.90 5.36
C LEU A 95 -1.66 -7.58 6.68
N THR A 96 -0.92 -7.58 7.79
CA THR A 96 -1.45 -7.19 9.10
C THR A 96 -1.91 -5.73 9.10
N ALA A 97 -1.08 -4.83 8.58
CA ALA A 97 -1.41 -3.41 8.46
C ALA A 97 -2.62 -3.18 7.54
N ALA A 98 -2.68 -3.86 6.38
CA ALA A 98 -3.82 -3.76 5.47
C ALA A 98 -5.14 -4.18 6.14
N ARG A 99 -5.14 -5.26 6.94
CA ARG A 99 -6.31 -5.68 7.72
C ARG A 99 -6.69 -4.66 8.79
N ALA A 100 -5.72 -4.04 9.44
CA ALA A 100 -5.98 -2.99 10.43
C ALA A 100 -6.66 -1.76 9.80
N HIS A 101 -6.22 -1.35 8.61
CA HIS A 101 -6.84 -0.25 7.86
C HIS A 101 -8.30 -0.54 7.52
N VAL A 102 -8.62 -1.76 7.05
CA VAL A 102 -10.01 -2.19 6.78
C VAL A 102 -10.86 -2.14 8.04
N LYS A 103 -10.36 -2.68 9.17
CA LYS A 103 -11.08 -2.66 10.44
C LYS A 103 -11.35 -1.25 10.94
N CYS A 104 -10.37 -0.35 10.82
CA CYS A 104 -10.53 1.06 11.17
C CYS A 104 -11.66 1.70 10.36
N LEU A 105 -11.67 1.50 9.04
CA LEU A 105 -12.74 2.02 8.18
C LEU A 105 -14.10 1.43 8.55
N GLN A 106 -14.20 0.13 8.79
CA GLN A 106 -15.44 -0.52 9.22
C GLN A 106 -15.96 0.06 10.53
N GLY A 107 -15.07 0.29 11.51
CA GLY A 107 -15.41 0.94 12.77
C GLY A 107 -15.94 2.35 12.56
N LEU A 108 -15.27 3.17 11.74
CA LEU A 108 -15.73 4.53 11.44
C LEU A 108 -17.11 4.53 10.76
N VAL A 109 -17.33 3.65 9.79
CA VAL A 109 -18.64 3.53 9.11
C VAL A 109 -19.74 3.10 10.08
N GLN A 110 -19.43 2.23 11.05
CA GLN A 110 -20.40 1.83 12.08
C GLN A 110 -20.73 2.97 13.06
N HIS A 111 -19.76 3.81 13.43
CA HIS A 111 -20.01 4.96 14.31
C HIS A 111 -20.76 6.11 13.62
N LEU A 112 -20.74 6.15 12.29
CA LEU A 112 -21.45 7.15 11.47
C LEU A 112 -22.88 6.72 11.08
N ARG A 113 -23.29 5.50 11.41
CA ARG A 113 -24.65 4.98 11.23
C ARG A 113 -25.42 5.02 12.54
#